data_AF-A0AAV7DUH6-F1
#
_entry.id   AF-A0AAV7DUH6-F1
#
_cell.length_a   1.000
_cell.length_b   1.000
_cell.length_c   1.000
_cell.angle_alpha   90.00
_cell.angle_beta   90.00
_cell.angle_gamma   90.00
#
_symmetry.space_group_name_H-M   'P 1'
#
loop_
_entity.id
_entity.type
_entity.pdbx_description
1 polymer ?
#
loop_
_entity_poly.entity_id
_entity_poly.type
_entity_poly.pdbx_seq_one_letter_code
_entity_poly.pdbx_strand_id
1 'polypeptide(L)'
;MLVDMNPPLSVPSSAPEVPLVTGEDSPLSSEVVMKRYRNEELWDFEEEMPLSPDASNVILGLDGGTTSTVCICMSMPFSDQIPDPIPVLARATAGCSNHNSVGETAARETLARVMAEALLKSGSNRSAVRAVCLAVSGVNHPTDQQRILNWLRDIFPSHVKLFVQNDAVAALASGTMGKLHGCVLIAGTGTISYGFTEDGREARAAGAGPTLGDWGSGYGIAAQALTAVMRDYDGRGPQTILTQNILTHLKLASPDELIGWTYADPSWARIAALVPVVVSSAEAGDQVANKILLDSVKELALSVKAVVERLGLSGEDRKDYFPLVMVGGVLEANQSWDIGKEVVKCILKDYPGVHPIRPKLEPAVGAAMLAWNLMKEPGVVSKR
;
A
#
# COMPACT_ATOMS: atom_id res chain seq x y z
N MET A 1 -82.32 5.71 2.18
CA MET A 1 -83.03 6.66 3.07
C MET A 1 -82.02 7.14 4.08
N LEU A 2 -81.65 8.40 4.25
CA LEU A 2 -81.98 9.69 3.65
C LEU A 2 -80.71 10.55 3.87
N VAL A 3 -80.28 11.27 2.83
CA VAL A 3 -79.98 12.72 2.78
C VAL A 3 -78.97 13.30 3.79
N ASP A 4 -78.12 14.29 3.51
CA ASP A 4 -77.47 14.97 2.37
C ASP A 4 -76.76 16.19 3.03
N MET A 5 -75.99 16.97 2.25
CA MET A 5 -75.57 18.38 2.48
C MET A 5 -74.13 18.66 2.96
N ASN A 6 -73.21 18.59 1.98
CA ASN A 6 -72.43 19.69 1.38
C ASN A 6 -71.32 20.50 2.15
N PRO A 7 -70.36 21.12 1.38
CA PRO A 7 -68.93 21.37 1.67
C PRO A 7 -68.68 22.88 1.94
N PRO A 8 -67.58 23.61 1.57
CA PRO A 8 -66.25 23.30 1.00
C PRO A 8 -65.07 24.01 1.71
N LEU A 9 -63.84 23.86 1.19
CA LEU A 9 -62.94 24.99 0.86
C LEU A 9 -61.69 24.51 0.11
N SER A 10 -61.68 24.84 -1.17
CA SER A 10 -60.57 24.80 -2.12
C SER A 10 -59.81 26.14 -2.09
N VAL A 11 -58.48 26.11 -2.09
CA VAL A 11 -57.61 27.26 -2.38
C VAL A 11 -56.36 26.74 -3.11
N PRO A 12 -55.80 27.47 -4.10
CA PRO A 12 -55.41 26.88 -5.38
C PRO A 12 -53.90 26.69 -5.60
N SER A 13 -53.61 25.83 -6.56
CA SER A 13 -52.35 25.72 -7.29
C SER A 13 -52.11 26.96 -8.15
N SER A 14 -51.05 27.71 -7.87
CA SER A 14 -50.51 28.76 -8.76
C SER A 14 -49.01 28.55 -8.91
N ALA A 15 -48.61 27.87 -9.99
CA ALA A 15 -47.26 27.92 -10.52
C ALA A 15 -47.13 29.19 -11.38
N PRO A 16 -46.08 30.00 -11.20
CA PRO A 16 -45.76 31.04 -12.18
C PRO A 16 -44.78 30.50 -13.23
N GLU A 17 -45.20 30.51 -14.49
CA GLU A 17 -44.31 30.55 -15.65
C GLU A 17 -43.62 31.93 -15.72
N VAL A 18 -42.29 31.93 -15.84
CA VAL A 18 -41.47 33.13 -16.13
C VAL A 18 -40.33 32.70 -17.07
N PRO A 19 -39.95 33.53 -18.06
CA PRO A 19 -39.71 33.11 -19.43
C PRO A 19 -38.25 32.80 -19.79
N LEU A 20 -38.08 32.18 -20.97
CA LEU A 20 -36.82 32.09 -21.68
C LEU A 20 -36.21 33.49 -21.88
N VAL A 21 -35.01 33.69 -21.34
CA VAL A 21 -34.09 34.76 -21.74
C VAL A 21 -32.78 34.10 -22.17
N THR A 22 -32.46 34.29 -23.44
CA THR A 22 -31.17 34.08 -24.08
C THR A 22 -30.14 35.09 -23.56
N GLY A 23 -28.92 34.65 -23.23
CA GLY A 23 -27.80 35.53 -22.92
C GLY A 23 -26.57 34.75 -22.49
N GLU A 24 -25.47 35.02 -23.18
CA GLU A 24 -24.18 34.32 -23.17
C GLU A 24 -23.33 34.56 -21.90
N ASP A 25 -22.23 33.81 -21.86
CA ASP A 25 -20.98 34.01 -21.11
C ASP A 25 -20.86 33.48 -19.66
N SER A 26 -20.47 32.21 -19.57
CA SER A 26 -19.22 31.78 -18.90
C SER A 26 -19.09 30.25 -18.92
N PRO A 27 -17.93 29.68 -19.29
CA PRO A 27 -17.43 28.61 -18.44
C PRO A 27 -15.91 28.69 -18.21
N LEU A 28 -15.55 29.03 -16.98
CA LEU A 28 -14.42 28.42 -16.28
C LEU A 28 -14.91 27.08 -15.70
N SER A 29 -14.67 25.99 -16.41
CA SER A 29 -14.53 24.63 -15.86
C SER A 29 -14.40 23.64 -17.01
N SER A 30 -13.19 23.19 -17.31
CA SER A 30 -12.99 21.95 -18.02
C SER A 30 -12.55 20.88 -17.02
N GLU A 31 -13.54 20.13 -16.54
CA GLU A 31 -13.32 18.79 -16.03
C GLU A 31 -12.61 17.98 -17.12
N VAL A 32 -11.38 17.53 -16.84
CA VAL A 32 -10.65 16.62 -17.72
C VAL A 32 -11.31 15.25 -17.60
N VAL A 33 -12.24 14.97 -18.51
CA VAL A 33 -12.76 13.63 -18.74
C VAL A 33 -11.62 12.75 -19.26
N MET A 34 -11.09 11.88 -18.40
CA MET A 34 -10.01 10.95 -18.77
C MET A 34 -10.48 9.96 -19.84
N LYS A 35 -9.93 10.09 -21.05
CA LYS A 35 -10.03 9.08 -22.12
C LYS A 35 -9.17 7.86 -21.78
N ARG A 36 -9.57 6.68 -22.26
CA ARG A 36 -8.71 5.48 -22.27
C ARG A 36 -7.63 5.68 -23.33
N TYR A 37 -6.45 6.14 -22.94
CA TYR A 37 -5.31 6.33 -23.84
C TYR A 37 -4.66 4.99 -24.21
N ARG A 38 -4.38 4.78 -25.50
CA ARG A 38 -3.44 3.74 -25.95
C ARG A 38 -2.02 4.18 -25.60
N ASN A 39 -1.09 3.25 -25.45
CA ASN A 39 0.30 3.53 -25.04
C ASN A 39 1.00 4.63 -25.86
N GLU A 40 0.65 4.79 -27.14
CA GLU A 40 1.24 5.83 -28.01
C GLU A 40 0.75 7.24 -27.59
N GLU A 41 -0.56 7.44 -27.45
CA GLU A 41 -1.17 8.74 -27.07
C GLU A 41 -0.80 9.21 -25.65
N LEU A 42 -0.33 8.29 -24.80
CA LEU A 42 0.02 8.59 -23.41
C LEU A 42 1.26 9.49 -23.30
N TRP A 43 2.16 9.42 -24.29
CA TRP A 43 3.45 10.13 -24.29
C TRP A 43 3.46 11.33 -25.25
N ASP A 44 2.34 11.65 -25.90
CA ASP A 44 2.23 12.75 -26.87
C ASP A 44 2.65 14.11 -26.27
N PHE A 45 2.51 14.27 -24.95
CA PHE A 45 2.96 15.48 -24.26
C PHE A 45 4.45 15.78 -24.47
N GLU A 46 5.27 14.76 -24.76
CA GLU A 46 6.70 14.94 -25.02
C GLU A 46 6.98 15.75 -26.29
N GLU A 47 6.07 15.73 -27.28
CA GLU A 47 6.20 16.48 -28.54
C GLU A 47 5.96 17.99 -28.34
N GLU A 48 5.12 18.34 -27.36
CA GLU A 48 4.77 19.72 -27.03
C GLU A 48 5.72 20.34 -25.98
N MET A 49 6.60 19.52 -25.40
CA MET A 49 7.56 19.98 -24.40
C MET A 49 8.74 20.73 -25.03
N PRO A 50 9.05 21.96 -24.57
CA PRO A 50 10.19 22.69 -25.09
C PRO A 50 11.48 21.91 -24.81
N LEU A 51 12.31 21.73 -25.84
CA LEU A 51 13.66 21.20 -25.72
C LEU A 51 14.49 22.16 -24.87
N SER A 52 14.54 21.94 -23.56
CA SER A 52 15.46 22.66 -22.68
C SER A 52 16.82 21.96 -22.72
N PRO A 53 17.89 22.61 -23.22
CA PRO A 53 19.24 22.07 -23.12
C PRO A 53 19.74 21.94 -21.66
N ASP A 54 19.04 22.54 -20.71
CA ASP A 54 19.29 22.48 -19.26
C ASP A 54 18.29 21.60 -18.51
N ALA A 55 17.57 20.69 -19.18
CA ALA A 55 16.64 19.77 -18.51
C ALA A 55 17.39 18.97 -17.44
N SER A 56 17.15 19.30 -16.16
CA SER A 56 17.74 18.61 -15.03
C SER A 56 17.36 17.12 -15.12
N ASN A 57 18.37 16.25 -15.03
CA ASN A 57 18.13 14.82 -15.00
C ASN A 57 17.17 14.48 -13.85
N VAL A 58 16.40 13.40 -14.01
CA VAL A 58 15.44 12.96 -13.00
C VAL A 58 15.57 11.47 -12.68
N ILE A 59 15.08 11.11 -11.50
CA ILE A 59 14.87 9.72 -11.08
C ILE A 59 13.38 9.52 -10.80
N LEU A 60 12.88 8.34 -11.18
CA LEU A 60 11.55 7.89 -10.80
C LEU A 60 11.63 6.81 -9.70
N GLY A 61 10.86 6.97 -8.64
CA GLY A 61 10.61 5.94 -7.65
C GLY A 61 9.13 5.59 -7.62
N LEU A 62 8.84 4.30 -7.66
CA LEU A 62 7.48 3.79 -7.68
C LEU A 62 7.25 2.78 -6.56
N ASP A 63 6.08 2.90 -5.94
CA ASP A 63 5.53 1.94 -4.98
C ASP A 63 4.16 1.47 -5.47
N GLY A 64 4.08 0.20 -5.86
CA GLY A 64 2.89 -0.44 -6.40
C GLY A 64 2.30 -1.46 -5.44
N GLY A 65 1.20 -1.09 -4.77
CA GLY A 65 0.45 -1.99 -3.89
C GLY A 65 -0.73 -2.69 -4.59
N THR A 66 -1.50 -3.42 -3.79
CA THR A 66 -2.78 -4.04 -4.22
C THR A 66 -3.91 -3.03 -4.43
N THR A 67 -3.78 -1.81 -3.91
CA THR A 67 -4.84 -0.79 -3.93
C THR A 67 -4.49 0.39 -4.82
N SER A 68 -3.27 0.92 -4.69
CA SER A 68 -2.80 2.08 -5.42
C SER A 68 -1.35 1.94 -5.83
N THR A 69 -0.95 2.73 -6.82
CA THR A 69 0.44 2.86 -7.27
C THR A 69 0.82 4.32 -7.21
N VAL A 70 1.93 4.64 -6.56
CA VAL A 70 2.46 6.02 -6.46
C VAL A 70 3.76 6.11 -7.26
N CYS A 71 3.91 7.18 -8.03
CA CYS A 71 5.15 7.53 -8.71
C CYS A 71 5.64 8.89 -8.22
N ILE A 72 6.91 8.95 -7.83
CA ILE A 72 7.62 10.14 -7.42
C ILE A 72 8.70 10.44 -8.46
N CYS A 73 8.69 11.66 -8.98
CA CYS A 73 9.76 12.20 -9.83
C CYS A 73 10.63 13.13 -8.98
N MET A 74 11.94 12.86 -8.89
CA MET A 74 12.90 13.68 -8.14
C MET A 74 13.97 14.26 -9.06
N SER A 75 14.41 15.48 -8.77
CA SER A 75 15.49 16.13 -9.51
C SER A 75 16.86 15.53 -9.19
N MET A 76 17.81 15.68 -10.11
CA MET A 76 19.20 15.25 -9.96
C MET A 76 20.22 16.30 -10.42
N PRO A 77 21.45 16.28 -9.85
CA PRO A 77 21.87 15.43 -8.73
C PRO A 77 21.34 15.96 -7.38
N PHE A 78 21.16 15.09 -6.39
CA PHE A 78 21.02 15.50 -4.99
C PHE A 78 22.20 14.99 -4.16
N SER A 79 22.68 15.80 -3.21
CA SER A 79 23.87 15.53 -2.38
C SER A 79 23.78 14.16 -1.67
N ASP A 80 24.93 13.62 -1.24
CA ASP A 80 24.96 12.43 -0.35
C ASP A 80 24.15 12.65 0.93
N GLN A 81 24.01 13.91 1.34
CA GLN A 81 23.03 14.34 2.31
C GLN A 81 21.73 14.69 1.59
N ILE A 82 20.65 14.01 1.97
CA ILE A 82 19.33 14.23 1.39
C ILE A 82 18.86 15.64 1.78
N PRO A 83 18.53 16.49 0.80
CA PRO A 83 18.02 17.83 1.09
C PRO A 83 16.74 17.75 1.93
N ASP A 84 16.57 18.72 2.83
CA ASP A 84 15.29 18.99 3.50
C ASP A 84 14.83 20.39 3.06
N PRO A 85 13.75 20.51 2.25
CA PRO A 85 12.85 19.44 1.80
C PRO A 85 13.46 18.55 0.71
N ILE A 86 12.99 17.29 0.63
CA ILE A 86 13.39 16.34 -0.41
C ILE A 86 13.04 16.92 -1.79
N PRO A 87 13.92 16.83 -2.80
CA PRO A 87 13.76 17.46 -4.11
C PRO A 87 12.75 16.72 -5.01
N VAL A 88 11.53 16.54 -4.54
CA VAL A 88 10.40 15.98 -5.29
C VAL A 88 9.87 17.05 -6.26
N LEU A 89 9.93 16.75 -7.56
CA LEU A 89 9.40 17.60 -8.62
C LEU A 89 7.91 17.32 -8.87
N ALA A 90 7.50 16.06 -8.79
CA ALA A 90 6.12 15.67 -9.01
C ALA A 90 5.75 14.36 -8.30
N ARG A 91 4.45 14.23 -8.03
CA ARG A 91 3.80 13.03 -7.52
C ARG A 91 2.58 12.69 -8.36
N ALA A 92 2.46 11.44 -8.76
CA ALA A 92 1.29 10.89 -9.43
C ALA A 92 0.78 9.64 -8.70
N THR A 93 -0.51 9.34 -8.85
CA THR A 93 -1.14 8.17 -8.24
C THR A 93 -2.12 7.55 -9.21
N ALA A 94 -2.05 6.22 -9.33
CA ALA A 94 -2.98 5.42 -10.11
C ALA A 94 -3.50 4.25 -9.28
N GLY A 95 -4.35 3.41 -9.88
CA GLY A 95 -4.93 2.23 -9.24
C GLY A 95 -3.91 1.11 -8.98
N CYS A 96 -4.42 -0.10 -8.77
CA CYS A 96 -3.64 -1.31 -8.50
C CYS A 96 -2.69 -1.66 -9.67
N SER A 97 -1.42 -1.93 -9.36
CA SER A 97 -0.42 -2.44 -10.31
C SER A 97 0.04 -3.88 -10.00
N ASN A 98 -0.62 -4.55 -9.05
CA ASN A 98 -0.38 -5.95 -8.77
C ASN A 98 -0.95 -6.83 -9.90
N HIS A 99 -0.06 -7.34 -10.76
CA HIS A 99 -0.42 -8.19 -11.90
C HIS A 99 -1.17 -9.47 -11.49
N ASN A 100 -0.97 -9.99 -10.27
CA ASN A 100 -1.72 -11.15 -9.76
C ASN A 100 -3.18 -10.79 -9.43
N SER A 101 -3.49 -9.51 -9.24
CA SER A 101 -4.84 -9.04 -8.90
C SER A 101 -5.62 -8.56 -10.12
N VAL A 102 -4.99 -7.76 -10.99
CA VAL A 102 -5.68 -7.10 -12.13
C VAL A 102 -5.29 -7.67 -13.50
N GLY A 103 -4.36 -8.61 -13.55
CA GLY A 103 -3.77 -9.13 -14.78
C GLY A 103 -2.65 -8.24 -15.33
N GLU A 104 -1.86 -8.81 -16.23
CA GLU A 104 -0.65 -8.19 -16.79
C GLU A 104 -0.93 -6.92 -17.58
N THR A 105 -1.92 -6.92 -18.47
CA THR A 105 -2.24 -5.76 -19.31
C THR A 105 -2.63 -4.54 -18.48
N ALA A 106 -3.56 -4.71 -17.53
CA ALA A 106 -4.03 -3.61 -16.69
C ALA A 106 -2.92 -3.08 -15.75
N ALA A 107 -2.07 -3.96 -15.22
CA ALA A 107 -0.93 -3.55 -14.41
C ALA A 107 0.07 -2.72 -15.23
N ARG A 108 0.40 -3.18 -16.45
CA ARG A 108 1.31 -2.46 -17.36
C ARG A 108 0.77 -1.08 -17.74
N GLU A 109 -0.52 -0.99 -18.10
CA GLU A 109 -1.16 0.29 -18.43
C GLU A 109 -1.16 1.26 -17.23
N THR A 110 -1.41 0.74 -16.02
CA THR A 110 -1.40 1.54 -14.78
C THR A 110 0.00 2.09 -14.50
N LEU A 111 1.04 1.27 -14.66
CA LEU A 111 2.44 1.69 -14.50
C LEU A 111 2.85 2.73 -15.55
N ALA A 112 2.51 2.51 -16.82
CA ALA A 112 2.79 3.48 -17.87
C ALA A 112 2.11 4.83 -17.57
N ARG A 113 0.82 4.79 -17.20
CA ARG A 113 0.03 6.00 -16.92
C ARG A 113 0.60 6.81 -15.76
N VAL A 114 0.91 6.16 -14.64
CA VAL A 114 1.41 6.87 -13.45
C VAL A 114 2.79 7.48 -13.68
N MET A 115 3.64 6.84 -14.50
CA MET A 115 4.94 7.39 -14.90
C MET A 115 4.80 8.57 -15.85
N ALA A 116 3.95 8.45 -16.87
CA ALA A 116 3.65 9.53 -17.81
C ALA A 116 3.10 10.77 -17.08
N GLU A 117 2.14 10.58 -16.18
CA GLU A 117 1.56 11.66 -15.40
C GLU A 117 2.60 12.34 -14.46
N ALA A 118 3.48 11.56 -13.83
CA ALA A 118 4.55 12.12 -12.99
C ALA A 118 5.55 12.94 -13.83
N LEU A 119 5.92 12.44 -15.01
CA LEU A 119 6.84 13.12 -15.93
C LEU A 119 6.23 14.42 -16.47
N LEU A 120 4.98 14.36 -16.95
CA LEU A 120 4.20 15.52 -17.38
C LEU A 120 4.14 16.60 -16.29
N LYS A 121 3.74 16.23 -15.07
CA LYS A 121 3.65 17.17 -13.93
C LYS A 121 5.01 17.76 -13.53
N SER A 122 6.09 17.01 -13.70
CA SER A 122 7.45 17.48 -13.41
C SER A 122 8.03 18.37 -14.52
N GLY A 123 7.38 18.48 -15.67
CA GLY A 123 7.96 19.10 -16.85
C GLY A 123 9.22 18.37 -17.34
N SER A 124 9.27 17.05 -17.20
CA SER A 124 10.37 16.20 -17.69
C SER A 124 9.87 15.17 -18.69
N ASN A 125 10.73 14.74 -19.62
CA ASN A 125 10.44 13.66 -20.57
C ASN A 125 11.27 12.40 -20.25
N ARG A 126 10.99 11.30 -20.95
CA ARG A 126 11.70 10.02 -20.74
C ARG A 126 13.21 10.10 -20.99
N SER A 127 13.67 11.03 -21.83
CA SER A 127 15.11 11.21 -22.11
C SER A 127 15.89 11.84 -20.93
N ALA A 128 15.22 12.62 -20.08
CA ALA A 128 15.79 13.20 -18.86
C ALA A 128 15.93 12.18 -17.72
N VAL A 129 15.20 11.07 -17.79
CA VAL A 129 15.27 10.01 -16.78
C VAL A 129 16.64 9.35 -16.80
N ARG A 130 17.21 9.09 -15.62
CA ARG A 130 18.48 8.35 -15.45
C ARG A 130 18.30 7.02 -14.76
N ALA A 131 17.37 6.93 -13.81
CA ALA A 131 16.97 5.67 -13.20
C ALA A 131 15.49 5.62 -12.86
N VAL A 132 14.98 4.38 -12.83
CA VAL A 132 13.66 4.03 -12.33
C VAL A 132 13.84 2.89 -11.32
N CYS A 133 13.37 3.08 -10.09
CA CYS A 133 13.17 1.99 -9.15
C CYS A 133 11.67 1.74 -8.98
N LEU A 134 11.22 0.57 -9.43
CA LEU A 134 9.86 0.12 -9.33
C LEU A 134 9.77 -0.99 -8.28
N ALA A 135 9.20 -0.68 -7.12
CA ALA A 135 8.90 -1.65 -6.08
C ALA A 135 7.41 -2.00 -6.14
N VAL A 136 7.08 -3.28 -6.37
CA VAL A 136 5.68 -3.71 -6.59
C VAL A 136 5.38 -4.98 -5.84
N SER A 137 4.18 -5.03 -5.27
CA SER A 137 3.64 -6.21 -4.62
C SER A 137 3.46 -7.36 -5.62
N GLY A 138 3.81 -8.57 -5.21
CA GLY A 138 3.74 -9.76 -6.06
C GLY A 138 4.99 -10.02 -6.91
N VAL A 139 6.01 -9.16 -6.85
CA VAL A 139 7.35 -9.48 -7.37
C VAL A 139 8.07 -10.35 -6.34
N ASN A 140 7.97 -11.67 -6.51
CA ASN A 140 8.47 -12.65 -5.54
C ASN A 140 9.51 -13.60 -6.13
N HIS A 141 9.57 -13.73 -7.46
CA HIS A 141 10.49 -14.61 -8.16
C HIS A 141 11.25 -13.85 -9.26
N PRO A 142 12.50 -14.23 -9.60
CA PRO A 142 13.26 -13.60 -10.68
C PRO A 142 12.53 -13.49 -12.02
N THR A 143 11.61 -14.43 -12.30
CA THR A 143 10.76 -14.38 -13.50
C THR A 143 9.78 -13.21 -13.49
N ASP A 144 9.21 -12.86 -12.34
CA ASP A 144 8.30 -11.72 -12.20
C ASP A 144 9.06 -10.41 -12.35
N GLN A 145 10.24 -10.35 -11.74
CA GLN A 145 11.16 -9.22 -11.85
C GLN A 145 11.54 -8.98 -13.32
N GLN A 146 11.96 -10.03 -14.03
CA GLN A 146 12.36 -9.93 -15.42
C GLN A 146 11.18 -9.52 -16.33
N ARG A 147 9.97 -10.03 -16.06
CA ARG A 147 8.76 -9.68 -16.82
C ARG A 147 8.47 -8.18 -16.75
N ILE A 148 8.41 -7.62 -15.55
CA ILE A 148 8.17 -6.19 -15.34
C ILE A 148 9.31 -5.36 -15.90
N LEU A 149 10.55 -5.83 -15.77
CA LEU A 149 11.71 -5.13 -16.29
C LEU A 149 11.67 -5.05 -17.82
N ASN A 150 11.15 -6.06 -18.52
CA ASN A 150 10.89 -5.98 -19.96
C ASN A 150 9.82 -4.91 -20.29
N TRP A 151 8.74 -4.79 -19.52
CA TRP A 151 7.76 -3.72 -19.74
C TRP A 151 8.37 -2.33 -19.59
N LEU A 152 9.27 -2.14 -18.60
CA LEU A 152 9.97 -0.87 -18.41
C LEU A 152 10.95 -0.57 -19.55
N ARG A 153 11.62 -1.59 -20.11
CA ARG A 153 12.49 -1.43 -21.29
C ARG A 153 11.74 -0.99 -22.54
N ASP A 154 10.47 -1.35 -22.68
CA ASP A 154 9.63 -0.87 -23.78
C ASP A 154 9.24 0.61 -23.62
N ILE A 155 9.30 1.14 -22.39
CA ILE A 155 8.90 2.51 -22.08
C ILE A 155 10.10 3.46 -22.15
N PHE A 156 11.23 3.09 -21.54
CA PHE A 156 12.37 3.98 -21.34
C PHE A 156 13.53 3.74 -22.32
N PRO A 157 14.27 4.79 -22.69
CA PRO A 157 15.50 4.66 -23.47
C PRO A 157 16.54 3.75 -22.80
N SER A 158 17.45 3.18 -23.61
CA SER A 158 18.44 2.20 -23.17
C SER A 158 19.47 2.71 -22.16
N HIS A 159 19.66 4.03 -22.04
CA HIS A 159 20.56 4.63 -21.03
C HIS A 159 19.96 4.62 -19.62
N VAL A 160 18.65 4.44 -19.48
CA VAL A 160 17.96 4.47 -18.19
C VAL A 160 18.25 3.19 -17.41
N LYS A 161 18.70 3.33 -16.16
CA LYS A 161 18.89 2.20 -15.24
C LYS A 161 17.54 1.79 -14.64
N LEU A 162 17.19 0.51 -14.77
CA LEU A 162 15.91 -0.01 -14.34
C LEU A 162 16.12 -1.01 -13.19
N PHE A 163 15.48 -0.74 -12.06
CA PHE A 163 15.47 -1.60 -10.89
C PHE A 163 14.03 -2.02 -10.62
N VAL A 164 13.78 -3.32 -10.59
CA VAL A 164 12.48 -3.88 -10.19
C VAL A 164 12.69 -4.62 -8.89
N GLN A 165 11.91 -4.28 -7.87
CA GLN A 165 12.05 -4.77 -6.51
C GLN A 165 10.70 -5.21 -5.94
N ASN A 166 10.74 -5.94 -4.84
CA ASN A 166 9.57 -6.19 -4.01
C ASN A 166 9.15 -4.88 -3.31
N ASP A 167 7.85 -4.68 -3.08
CA ASP A 167 7.30 -3.52 -2.36
C ASP A 167 7.95 -3.29 -0.99
N ALA A 168 8.32 -4.36 -0.29
CA ALA A 168 9.04 -4.27 0.98
C ALA A 168 10.41 -3.57 0.89
N VAL A 169 11.06 -3.59 -0.28
CA VAL A 169 12.35 -2.89 -0.48
C VAL A 169 12.15 -1.36 -0.44
N ALA A 170 11.10 -0.86 -1.09
CA ALA A 170 10.76 0.57 -1.05
C ALA A 170 10.32 1.00 0.35
N ALA A 171 9.55 0.16 1.05
CA ALA A 171 9.15 0.40 2.42
C ALA A 171 10.35 0.45 3.38
N LEU A 172 11.33 -0.46 3.23
CA LEU A 172 12.57 -0.39 3.99
C LEU A 172 13.33 0.90 3.69
N ALA A 173 13.50 1.22 2.40
CA ALA A 173 14.24 2.39 1.93
C ALA A 173 13.62 3.71 2.43
N SER A 174 12.30 3.81 2.58
CA SER A 174 11.67 5.04 3.08
C SER A 174 11.90 5.29 4.57
N GLY A 175 12.14 4.25 5.37
CA GLY A 175 12.53 4.36 6.77
C GLY A 175 14.04 4.54 7.00
N THR A 176 14.85 4.22 6.01
CA THR A 176 16.33 4.18 6.10
C THR A 176 17.01 5.17 5.17
N MET A 177 16.24 6.10 4.61
CA MET A 177 16.73 7.16 3.74
C MET A 177 17.46 6.62 2.49
N GLY A 178 16.87 5.62 1.83
CA GLY A 178 17.37 5.02 0.59
C GLY A 178 18.42 3.92 0.77
N LYS A 179 18.78 3.55 2.00
CA LYS A 179 19.78 2.51 2.30
C LYS A 179 19.13 1.14 2.50
N LEU A 180 19.72 0.07 1.97
CA LEU A 180 19.24 -1.29 2.25
C LEU A 180 20.01 -1.89 3.41
N HIS A 181 19.56 -1.60 4.62
CA HIS A 181 20.12 -2.17 5.85
C HIS A 181 19.03 -2.30 6.91
N GLY A 182 19.05 -3.41 7.64
CA GLY A 182 18.11 -3.72 8.72
C GLY A 182 16.93 -4.57 8.24
N CYS A 183 15.77 -4.38 8.87
CA CYS A 183 14.57 -5.15 8.63
C CYS A 183 13.38 -4.22 8.40
N VAL A 184 12.47 -4.61 7.52
CA VAL A 184 11.13 -4.04 7.42
C VAL A 184 10.11 -5.09 7.86
N LEU A 185 9.07 -4.62 8.55
CA LEU A 185 7.84 -5.36 8.84
C LEU A 185 6.69 -4.59 8.22
N ILE A 186 6.02 -5.22 7.25
CA ILE A 186 4.77 -4.72 6.69
C ILE A 186 3.63 -5.55 7.27
N ALA A 187 2.61 -4.89 7.83
CA ALA A 187 1.33 -5.54 8.14
C ALA A 187 0.15 -4.62 7.74
N GLY A 188 -0.52 -5.02 6.67
CA GLY A 188 -1.73 -4.40 6.14
C GLY A 188 -2.75 -5.51 5.85
N THR A 189 -3.31 -5.57 4.65
CA THR A 189 -4.15 -6.70 4.22
C THR A 189 -3.40 -8.04 4.33
N GLY A 190 -2.14 -8.07 3.87
CA GLY A 190 -1.18 -9.16 4.06
C GLY A 190 -0.06 -8.75 5.04
N THR A 191 0.95 -9.61 5.21
CA THR A 191 2.13 -9.27 6.01
C THR A 191 3.40 -9.82 5.39
N ILE A 192 4.53 -9.14 5.59
CA ILE A 192 5.85 -9.60 5.18
C ILE A 192 6.90 -9.00 6.11
N SER A 193 7.91 -9.80 6.47
CA SER A 193 9.16 -9.29 7.02
C SER A 193 10.28 -9.54 6.03
N TYR A 194 11.06 -8.50 5.74
CA TYR A 194 12.16 -8.57 4.78
C TYR A 194 13.34 -7.77 5.30
N GLY A 195 14.56 -8.26 5.16
CA GLY A 195 15.73 -7.57 5.67
C GLY A 195 16.94 -7.70 4.76
N PHE A 196 17.87 -6.78 4.97
CA PHE A 196 19.11 -6.64 4.23
C PHE A 196 20.27 -6.35 5.19
N THR A 197 21.41 -6.95 4.92
CA THR A 197 22.70 -6.58 5.54
C THR A 197 23.44 -5.59 4.64
N GLU A 198 24.43 -4.87 5.18
CA GLU A 198 25.17 -3.87 4.39
C GLU A 198 25.95 -4.49 3.22
N ASP A 199 26.33 -5.77 3.32
CA ASP A 199 26.96 -6.55 2.23
C ASP A 199 25.95 -7.10 1.20
N GLY A 200 24.67 -6.73 1.31
CA GLY A 200 23.62 -7.05 0.33
C GLY A 200 23.01 -8.44 0.47
N ARG A 201 23.27 -9.18 1.56
CA ARG A 201 22.51 -10.42 1.84
C ARG A 201 21.10 -10.06 2.25
N GLU A 202 20.15 -10.88 1.84
CA GLU A 202 18.72 -10.66 2.07
C GLU A 202 18.03 -11.88 2.67
N ALA A 203 16.96 -11.65 3.44
CA ALA A 203 16.15 -12.72 4.00
C ALA A 203 14.71 -12.28 4.20
N ARG A 204 13.75 -13.09 3.72
CA ARG A 204 12.30 -12.86 3.84
C ARG A 204 11.63 -13.88 4.77
N ALA A 205 10.67 -13.46 5.57
CA ALA A 205 9.76 -14.30 6.34
C ALA A 205 8.31 -13.81 6.18
N ALA A 206 7.33 -14.70 6.32
CA ALA A 206 5.93 -14.45 5.95
C ALA A 206 5.78 -13.98 4.49
N GLY A 207 4.64 -13.40 4.13
CA GLY A 207 4.36 -12.92 2.77
C GLY A 207 4.00 -14.03 1.80
N ALA A 208 3.56 -15.18 2.33
CA ALA A 208 3.17 -16.34 1.53
C ALA A 208 1.66 -16.31 1.17
N GLY A 209 0.92 -15.34 1.71
CA GLY A 209 -0.51 -15.22 1.57
C GLY A 209 -1.30 -15.85 2.73
N PRO A 210 -2.60 -15.53 2.82
CA PRO A 210 -3.43 -15.89 3.97
C PRO A 210 -3.62 -17.40 4.15
N THR A 211 -3.57 -18.18 3.07
CA THR A 211 -3.67 -19.64 3.12
C THR A 211 -2.43 -20.28 3.75
N LEU A 212 -1.26 -19.63 3.61
CA LEU A 212 0.04 -20.21 3.97
C LEU A 212 0.62 -19.66 5.28
N GLY A 213 -0.12 -18.81 6.00
CA GLY A 213 0.22 -18.45 7.37
C GLY A 213 0.50 -16.99 7.65
N ASP A 214 0.02 -16.06 6.81
CA ASP A 214 0.06 -14.62 7.09
C ASP A 214 -0.90 -14.22 8.24
N TRP A 215 -0.87 -14.92 9.38
CA TRP A 215 -1.82 -14.82 10.50
C TRP A 215 -1.73 -13.48 11.25
N GLY A 216 -0.58 -12.82 11.20
CA GLY A 216 -0.38 -11.47 11.73
C GLY A 216 -0.94 -10.34 10.84
N SER A 217 -1.38 -10.66 9.62
CA SER A 217 -1.97 -9.69 8.70
C SER A 217 -3.38 -9.30 9.10
N GLY A 218 -3.90 -8.23 8.52
CA GLY A 218 -5.30 -7.81 8.70
C GLY A 218 -6.28 -8.88 8.24
N TYR A 219 -5.99 -9.58 7.13
CA TYR A 219 -6.79 -10.74 6.74
C TYR A 219 -6.72 -11.84 7.81
N GLY A 220 -5.51 -12.17 8.29
CA GLY A 220 -5.29 -13.20 9.30
C GLY A 220 -6.03 -12.94 10.60
N ILE A 221 -6.01 -11.70 11.09
CA ILE A 221 -6.74 -11.24 12.27
C ILE A 221 -8.24 -11.41 12.06
N ALA A 222 -8.77 -10.88 10.95
CA ALA A 222 -10.19 -10.90 10.66
C ALA A 222 -10.73 -12.33 10.38
N ALA A 223 -9.98 -13.16 9.68
CA ALA A 223 -10.34 -14.55 9.42
C ALA A 223 -10.43 -15.38 10.71
N GLN A 224 -9.50 -15.15 11.66
CA GLN A 224 -9.58 -15.75 13.00
C GLN A 224 -10.81 -15.25 13.77
N ALA A 225 -11.17 -13.97 13.65
CA ALA A 225 -12.37 -13.42 14.27
C ALA A 225 -13.67 -14.01 13.66
N LEU A 226 -13.78 -14.10 12.34
CA LEU A 226 -14.90 -14.78 11.68
C LEU A 226 -15.00 -16.25 12.09
N THR A 227 -13.86 -16.94 12.20
CA THR A 227 -13.81 -18.32 12.71
C THR A 227 -14.30 -18.39 14.16
N ALA A 228 -13.92 -17.43 15.01
CA ALA A 228 -14.38 -17.36 16.39
C ALA A 228 -15.90 -17.14 16.48
N VAL A 229 -16.48 -16.27 15.64
CA VAL A 229 -17.94 -16.07 15.56
C VAL A 229 -18.66 -17.37 15.19
N MET A 230 -18.18 -18.10 14.19
CA MET A 230 -18.80 -19.38 13.80
C MET A 230 -18.70 -20.42 14.92
N ARG A 231 -17.60 -20.45 15.66
CA ARG A 231 -17.40 -21.37 16.79
C ARG A 231 -18.27 -21.02 17.99
N ASP A 232 -18.50 -19.74 18.27
CA ASP A 232 -19.46 -19.29 19.27
C ASP A 232 -20.87 -19.75 18.86
N TYR A 233 -21.25 -19.49 17.61
CA TYR A 233 -22.56 -19.83 17.07
C TYR A 233 -22.88 -21.33 17.11
N ASP A 234 -21.94 -22.19 16.72
CA ASP A 234 -22.13 -23.64 16.67
C ASP A 234 -21.74 -24.38 17.97
N GLY A 235 -21.37 -23.63 19.02
CA GLY A 235 -21.05 -24.15 20.35
C GLY A 235 -19.67 -24.81 20.49
N ARG A 236 -18.79 -24.73 19.48
CA ARG A 236 -17.39 -25.21 19.57
C ARG A 236 -16.44 -24.23 20.26
N GLY A 237 -16.85 -23.01 20.49
CA GLY A 237 -16.04 -21.92 21.05
C GLY A 237 -16.70 -21.25 22.24
N PRO A 238 -15.93 -20.42 22.98
CA PRO A 238 -16.50 -19.56 24.01
C PRO A 238 -17.39 -18.47 23.39
N GLN A 239 -18.34 -17.96 24.18
CA GLN A 239 -19.12 -16.78 23.82
C GLN A 239 -18.23 -15.56 23.61
N THR A 240 -18.54 -14.75 22.59
CA THR A 240 -17.79 -13.53 22.28
C THR A 240 -18.69 -12.42 21.77
N ILE A 241 -18.37 -11.18 22.15
CA ILE A 241 -19.08 -10.00 21.63
C ILE A 241 -18.76 -9.75 20.15
N LEU A 242 -17.71 -10.41 19.60
CA LEU A 242 -17.38 -10.38 18.18
C LEU A 242 -18.59 -10.78 17.32
N THR A 243 -19.39 -11.73 17.79
CA THR A 243 -20.60 -12.19 17.08
C THR A 243 -21.54 -11.03 16.82
N GLN A 244 -21.96 -10.31 17.87
CA GLN A 244 -22.87 -9.19 17.71
C GLN A 244 -22.23 -8.01 16.97
N ASN A 245 -20.96 -7.70 17.26
CA ASN A 245 -20.27 -6.55 16.68
C ASN A 245 -20.04 -6.72 15.17
N ILE A 246 -19.60 -7.90 14.72
CA ILE A 246 -19.38 -8.19 13.30
C ILE A 246 -20.71 -8.22 12.54
N LEU A 247 -21.75 -8.87 13.08
CA LEU A 247 -23.07 -8.88 12.43
C LEU A 247 -23.64 -7.47 12.29
N THR A 248 -23.50 -6.64 13.32
CA THR A 248 -23.95 -5.24 13.28
C THR A 248 -23.18 -4.44 12.24
N HIS A 249 -21.85 -4.59 12.20
CA HIS A 249 -21.00 -3.92 11.22
C HIS A 249 -21.33 -4.32 9.78
N LEU A 250 -21.59 -5.60 9.55
CA LEU A 250 -21.91 -6.16 8.22
C LEU A 250 -23.41 -6.07 7.86
N LYS A 251 -24.25 -5.61 8.79
CA LYS A 251 -25.72 -5.56 8.65
C LYS A 251 -26.34 -6.92 8.33
N LEU A 252 -25.85 -7.97 8.98
CA LEU A 252 -26.34 -9.34 8.85
C LEU A 252 -27.26 -9.69 10.02
N ALA A 253 -28.29 -10.50 9.76
CA ALA A 253 -29.27 -10.85 10.80
C ALA A 253 -28.85 -12.07 11.65
N SER A 254 -27.95 -12.91 11.14
CA SER A 254 -27.50 -14.12 11.84
C SER A 254 -26.08 -14.55 11.41
N PRO A 255 -25.37 -15.33 12.24
CA PRO A 255 -24.05 -15.88 11.89
C PRO A 255 -24.06 -16.76 10.62
N ASP A 256 -25.16 -17.44 10.30
CA ASP A 256 -25.26 -18.26 9.08
C ASP A 256 -25.07 -17.43 7.79
N GLU A 257 -25.48 -16.16 7.79
CA GLU A 257 -25.32 -15.26 6.66
C GLU A 257 -23.85 -14.91 6.38
N LEU A 258 -22.94 -15.12 7.34
CA LEU A 258 -21.49 -14.92 7.14
C LEU A 258 -20.92 -15.83 6.06
N ILE A 259 -21.49 -17.02 5.86
CA ILE A 259 -21.06 -17.95 4.81
C ILE A 259 -21.28 -17.29 3.44
N GLY A 260 -22.51 -16.85 3.19
CA GLY A 260 -22.88 -16.15 1.96
C GLY A 260 -22.07 -14.86 1.78
N TRP A 261 -21.94 -14.06 2.84
CA TRP A 261 -21.14 -12.84 2.80
C TRP A 261 -19.68 -13.12 2.46
N THR A 262 -19.04 -14.12 3.08
CA THR A 262 -17.61 -14.43 2.90
C THR A 262 -17.31 -14.92 1.48
N TYR A 263 -18.11 -15.84 0.95
CA TYR A 263 -17.83 -16.44 -0.37
C TYR A 263 -18.37 -15.62 -1.56
N ALA A 264 -19.19 -14.59 -1.31
CA ALA A 264 -19.67 -13.70 -2.37
C ALA A 264 -18.57 -12.83 -3.00
N ASP A 265 -17.47 -12.57 -2.29
CA ASP A 265 -16.35 -11.76 -2.80
C ASP A 265 -15.03 -12.26 -2.20
N PRO A 266 -14.06 -12.71 -3.03
CA PRO A 266 -12.78 -13.26 -2.58
C PRO A 266 -11.77 -12.18 -2.11
N SER A 267 -12.15 -10.89 -2.11
CA SER A 267 -11.27 -9.78 -1.74
C SER A 267 -10.71 -9.90 -0.33
N TRP A 268 -9.38 -10.01 -0.23
CA TRP A 268 -8.69 -10.04 1.07
C TRP A 268 -8.86 -8.72 1.83
N ALA A 269 -8.92 -7.60 1.12
CA ALA A 269 -9.09 -6.28 1.72
C ALA A 269 -10.46 -6.16 2.41
N ARG A 270 -11.50 -6.78 1.84
CA ARG A 270 -12.85 -6.81 2.42
C ARG A 270 -12.88 -7.57 3.76
N ILE A 271 -12.15 -8.67 3.85
CA ILE A 271 -11.99 -9.42 5.11
C ILE A 271 -11.15 -8.60 6.10
N ALA A 272 -9.99 -8.08 5.67
CA ALA A 272 -9.10 -7.29 6.51
C ALA A 272 -9.75 -6.01 7.06
N ALA A 273 -10.77 -5.46 6.39
CA ALA A 273 -11.54 -4.31 6.86
C ALA A 273 -12.29 -4.56 8.19
N LEU A 274 -12.39 -5.81 8.66
CA LEU A 274 -12.99 -6.15 9.95
C LEU A 274 -12.03 -5.94 11.15
N VAL A 275 -10.73 -5.70 10.92
CA VAL A 275 -9.74 -5.50 12.00
C VAL A 275 -10.17 -4.45 13.03
N PRO A 276 -10.71 -3.26 12.66
CA PRO A 276 -11.16 -2.28 13.64
C PRO A 276 -12.25 -2.81 14.58
N VAL A 277 -13.13 -3.71 14.10
CA VAL A 277 -14.17 -4.36 14.92
C VAL A 277 -13.54 -5.33 15.92
N VAL A 278 -12.49 -6.05 15.51
CA VAL A 278 -11.74 -6.95 16.40
C VAL A 278 -11.01 -6.16 17.48
N VAL A 279 -10.33 -5.08 17.09
CA VAL A 279 -9.64 -4.17 18.02
C VAL A 279 -10.63 -3.61 19.04
N SER A 280 -11.71 -2.96 18.58
CA SER A 280 -12.71 -2.38 19.50
C SER A 280 -13.39 -3.42 20.41
N SER A 281 -13.57 -4.66 19.94
CA SER A 281 -14.07 -5.75 20.80
C SER A 281 -13.06 -6.13 21.91
N ALA A 282 -11.77 -6.18 21.57
CA ALA A 282 -10.72 -6.41 22.58
C ALA A 282 -10.61 -5.26 23.59
N GLU A 283 -10.76 -4.01 23.12
CA GLU A 283 -10.80 -2.81 23.98
C GLU A 283 -12.00 -2.82 24.94
N ALA A 284 -13.12 -3.41 24.52
CA ALA A 284 -14.30 -3.64 25.35
C ALA A 284 -14.16 -4.84 26.32
N GLY A 285 -12.99 -5.48 26.39
CA GLY A 285 -12.67 -6.55 27.34
C GLY A 285 -12.96 -7.97 26.85
N ASP A 286 -13.28 -8.16 25.57
CA ASP A 286 -13.52 -9.49 25.00
C ASP A 286 -12.22 -10.31 24.95
N GLN A 287 -12.25 -11.46 25.64
CA GLN A 287 -11.07 -12.32 25.78
C GLN A 287 -10.68 -13.03 24.48
N VAL A 288 -11.66 -13.31 23.61
CA VAL A 288 -11.43 -13.99 22.33
C VAL A 288 -10.74 -13.03 21.37
N ALA A 289 -11.25 -11.82 21.24
CA ALA A 289 -10.64 -10.75 20.46
C ALA A 289 -9.24 -10.41 20.97
N ASN A 290 -9.06 -10.27 22.30
CA ASN A 290 -7.74 -10.03 22.89
C ASN A 290 -6.74 -11.14 22.54
N LYS A 291 -7.15 -12.40 22.65
CA LYS A 291 -6.33 -13.55 22.28
C LYS A 291 -5.93 -13.53 20.81
N ILE A 292 -6.86 -13.25 19.88
CA ILE A 292 -6.57 -13.16 18.44
C ILE A 292 -5.49 -12.12 18.17
N LEU A 293 -5.60 -10.94 18.79
CA LEU A 293 -4.65 -9.85 18.58
C LEU A 293 -3.28 -10.17 19.20
N LEU A 294 -3.24 -10.79 20.39
CA LEU A 294 -1.99 -11.26 21.02
C LEU A 294 -1.30 -12.34 20.20
N ASP A 295 -2.04 -13.29 19.64
CA ASP A 295 -1.47 -14.33 18.79
C ASP A 295 -0.94 -13.72 17.48
N SER A 296 -1.65 -12.74 16.92
CA SER A 296 -1.18 -11.97 15.74
C SER A 296 0.13 -11.19 16.03
N VAL A 297 0.26 -10.57 17.21
CA VAL A 297 1.50 -9.92 17.66
C VAL A 297 2.66 -10.91 17.70
N LYS A 298 2.43 -12.13 18.19
CA LYS A 298 3.48 -13.18 18.24
C LYS A 298 3.93 -13.57 16.84
N GLU A 299 3.00 -13.79 15.92
CA GLU A 299 3.30 -14.14 14.52
C GLU A 299 4.13 -13.05 13.83
N LEU A 300 3.73 -11.79 13.99
CA LEU A 300 4.49 -10.64 13.46
C LEU A 300 5.91 -10.59 14.06
N ALA A 301 6.04 -10.72 15.38
CA ALA A 301 7.35 -10.71 16.05
C ALA A 301 8.23 -11.90 15.64
N LEU A 302 7.64 -13.08 15.45
CA LEU A 302 8.34 -14.29 14.97
C LEU A 302 8.86 -14.09 13.55
N SER A 303 8.11 -13.44 12.67
CA SER A 303 8.56 -13.14 11.30
C SER A 303 9.81 -12.25 11.30
N VAL A 304 9.84 -11.21 12.14
CA VAL A 304 11.01 -10.31 12.29
C VAL A 304 12.20 -11.07 12.87
N LYS A 305 11.98 -11.85 13.94
CA LYS A 305 13.01 -12.71 14.55
C LYS A 305 13.69 -13.60 13.51
N ALA A 306 12.90 -14.28 12.68
CA ALA A 306 13.40 -15.17 11.66
C ALA A 306 14.28 -14.46 10.60
N VAL A 307 13.97 -13.20 10.26
CA VAL A 307 14.82 -12.38 9.37
C VAL A 307 16.10 -11.96 10.07
N VAL A 308 16.00 -11.40 11.28
CA VAL A 308 17.14 -10.92 12.08
C VAL A 308 18.16 -12.04 12.32
N GLU A 309 17.70 -13.24 12.70
CA GLU A 309 18.58 -14.38 12.98
C GLU A 309 19.29 -14.90 11.73
N ARG A 310 18.58 -15.05 10.60
CA ARG A 310 19.20 -15.54 9.36
C ARG A 310 20.24 -14.59 8.78
N LEU A 311 20.06 -13.30 9.01
CA LEU A 311 20.98 -12.27 8.53
C LEU A 311 22.10 -11.95 9.52
N GLY A 312 21.91 -12.27 10.80
CA GLY A 312 22.81 -11.88 11.88
C GLY A 312 22.77 -10.37 12.13
N LEU A 313 21.61 -9.71 11.96
CA LEU A 313 21.49 -8.24 12.05
C LEU A 313 21.78 -7.69 13.45
N SER A 314 21.67 -8.52 14.49
CA SER A 314 21.82 -8.11 15.89
C SER A 314 23.14 -8.53 16.53
N GLY A 315 24.07 -9.08 15.75
CA GLY A 315 25.34 -9.59 16.27
C GLY A 315 25.21 -10.85 17.11
N GLU A 316 26.33 -11.37 17.62
CA GLU A 316 26.36 -12.60 18.41
C GLU A 316 25.67 -12.46 19.77
N ASP A 317 25.75 -11.28 20.39
CA ASP A 317 25.16 -11.01 21.70
C ASP A 317 23.75 -10.40 21.64
N ARG A 318 23.20 -10.27 20.42
CA ARG A 318 21.86 -9.73 20.09
C ARG A 318 21.66 -8.25 20.44
N LYS A 319 22.73 -7.48 20.64
CA LYS A 319 22.65 -6.06 21.03
C LYS A 319 23.05 -5.08 19.94
N ASP A 320 23.52 -5.55 18.79
CA ASP A 320 23.91 -4.64 17.72
C ASP A 320 22.71 -3.83 17.23
N TYR A 321 23.00 -2.60 16.82
CA TYR A 321 22.02 -1.69 16.25
C TYR A 321 21.52 -2.22 14.90
N PHE A 322 20.21 -2.25 14.71
CA PHE A 322 19.61 -2.39 13.39
C PHE A 322 18.26 -1.67 13.32
N PRO A 323 17.94 -0.99 12.20
CA PRO A 323 16.64 -0.37 12.03
C PRO A 323 15.58 -1.44 11.75
N LEU A 324 14.42 -1.27 12.40
CA LEU A 324 13.19 -2.02 12.11
C LEU A 324 12.15 -1.07 11.56
N VAL A 325 12.02 -1.01 10.24
CA VAL A 325 11.01 -0.17 9.59
C VAL A 325 9.64 -0.83 9.68
N MET A 326 8.63 -0.11 10.13
CA MET A 326 7.27 -0.63 10.35
C MET A 326 6.28 0.11 9.47
N VAL A 327 5.56 -0.62 8.61
CA VAL A 327 4.61 -0.05 7.63
C VAL A 327 3.30 -0.84 7.62
N GLY A 328 2.19 -0.14 7.37
CA GLY A 328 0.87 -0.73 7.16
C GLY A 328 -0.11 -0.52 8.30
N GLY A 329 -1.40 -0.45 7.95
CA GLY A 329 -2.47 -0.03 8.86
C GLY A 329 -2.66 -0.91 10.10
N VAL A 330 -2.20 -2.17 10.10
CA VAL A 330 -2.26 -3.04 11.29
C VAL A 330 -1.25 -2.56 12.35
N LEU A 331 -0.16 -1.90 11.95
CA LEU A 331 0.89 -1.42 12.84
C LEU A 331 0.70 0.06 13.26
N GLU A 332 -0.32 0.72 12.72
CA GLU A 332 -0.67 2.09 13.08
C GLU A 332 -1.22 2.15 14.51
N ALA A 333 -1.04 3.29 15.19
CA ALA A 333 -1.42 3.42 16.58
C ALA A 333 -2.94 3.47 16.73
N ASN A 334 -3.51 2.57 17.53
CA ASN A 334 -4.88 2.67 18.02
C ASN A 334 -4.92 3.30 19.41
N GLN A 335 -6.12 3.58 19.91
CA GLN A 335 -6.32 4.29 21.17
C GLN A 335 -5.82 3.48 22.37
N SER A 336 -6.38 2.29 22.62
CA SER A 336 -6.01 1.48 23.79
C SER A 336 -5.37 0.13 23.45
N TRP A 337 -5.63 -0.43 22.25
CA TRP A 337 -4.97 -1.65 21.80
C TRP A 337 -4.07 -1.47 20.56
N ASP A 338 -2.77 -1.32 20.78
CA ASP A 338 -1.76 -1.00 19.76
C ASP A 338 -0.89 -2.21 19.42
N ILE A 339 -1.20 -2.88 18.30
CA ILE A 339 -0.46 -4.06 17.81
C ILE A 339 1.00 -3.70 17.56
N GLY A 340 1.27 -2.53 16.96
CA GLY A 340 2.63 -2.09 16.65
C GLY A 340 3.49 -1.96 17.91
N LYS A 341 2.97 -1.35 18.97
CA LYS A 341 3.68 -1.25 20.26
C LYS A 341 3.95 -2.62 20.89
N GLU A 342 2.98 -3.53 20.88
CA GLU A 342 3.17 -4.87 21.46
C GLU A 342 4.15 -5.73 20.64
N VAL A 343 4.17 -5.59 19.31
CA VAL A 343 5.20 -6.22 18.45
C VAL A 343 6.59 -5.69 18.82
N VAL A 344 6.77 -4.36 18.89
CA VAL A 344 8.05 -3.75 19.28
C VAL A 344 8.51 -4.24 20.65
N LYS A 345 7.60 -4.30 21.64
CA LYS A 345 7.89 -4.81 22.97
C LYS A 345 8.28 -6.29 22.98
N CYS A 346 7.67 -7.12 22.14
CA CYS A 346 8.06 -8.51 21.96
C CYS A 346 9.47 -8.65 21.36
N ILE A 347 9.84 -7.78 20.42
CA ILE A 347 11.15 -7.82 19.74
C ILE A 347 12.24 -7.27 20.67
N LEU A 348 12.01 -6.15 21.36
CA LEU A 348 12.96 -5.52 22.30
C LEU A 348 13.41 -6.45 23.43
N LYS A 349 12.58 -7.41 23.83
CA LYS A 349 12.94 -8.42 24.85
C LYS A 349 14.11 -9.29 24.42
N ASP A 350 14.19 -9.62 23.13
CA ASP A 350 15.22 -10.51 22.59
C ASP A 350 16.34 -9.75 21.86
N TYR A 351 16.04 -8.55 21.36
CA TYR A 351 16.97 -7.69 20.63
C TYR A 351 16.94 -6.25 21.16
N PRO A 352 17.67 -5.93 22.24
CA PRO A 352 17.70 -4.58 22.80
C PRO A 352 18.25 -3.51 21.85
N GLY A 353 19.03 -3.90 20.84
CA GLY A 353 19.59 -3.01 19.81
C GLY A 353 18.63 -2.64 18.68
N VAL A 354 17.42 -3.22 18.63
CA VAL A 354 16.43 -2.87 17.60
C VAL A 354 16.04 -1.40 17.70
N HIS A 355 15.99 -0.73 16.56
CA HIS A 355 15.53 0.65 16.46
C HIS A 355 14.26 0.74 15.59
N PRO A 356 13.06 0.73 16.18
CA PRO A 356 11.81 0.82 15.42
C PRO A 356 11.67 2.18 14.74
N ILE A 357 11.37 2.16 13.44
CA ILE A 357 11.19 3.36 12.62
C ILE A 357 9.80 3.29 11.98
N ARG A 358 9.00 4.34 12.19
CA ARG A 358 7.85 4.62 11.35
C ARG A 358 8.28 5.62 10.28
N PRO A 359 8.28 5.25 8.98
CA PRO A 359 8.71 6.15 7.93
C PRO A 359 7.91 7.46 7.94
N LYS A 360 8.62 8.57 7.79
CA LYS A 360 8.00 9.88 7.51
C LYS A 360 7.81 10.13 6.02
N LEU A 361 8.40 9.26 5.20
CA LEU A 361 8.43 9.36 3.74
C LEU A 361 7.58 8.25 3.14
N GLU A 362 6.94 8.56 2.01
CA GLU A 362 6.25 7.54 1.22
C GLU A 362 7.26 6.50 0.69
N PRO A 363 6.89 5.21 0.59
CA PRO A 363 7.76 4.19 0.00
C PRO A 363 8.27 4.55 -1.41
N ALA A 364 7.46 5.23 -2.23
CA ALA A 364 7.88 5.70 -3.56
C ALA A 364 9.06 6.70 -3.51
N VAL A 365 9.15 7.53 -2.46
CA VAL A 365 10.33 8.38 -2.21
C VAL A 365 11.53 7.51 -1.86
N GLY A 366 11.35 6.53 -0.98
CA GLY A 366 12.38 5.53 -0.65
C GLY A 366 12.92 4.80 -1.88
N ALA A 367 12.04 4.40 -2.80
CA ALA A 367 12.41 3.78 -4.07
C ALA A 367 13.26 4.72 -4.94
N ALA A 368 12.87 6.01 -5.04
CA ALA A 368 13.62 6.98 -5.83
C ALA A 368 15.04 7.21 -5.25
N MET A 369 15.15 7.27 -3.91
CA MET A 369 16.44 7.37 -3.23
C MET A 369 17.30 6.12 -3.39
N LEU A 370 16.67 4.94 -3.37
CA LEU A 370 17.35 3.68 -3.64
C LEU A 370 17.93 3.64 -5.06
N ALA A 371 17.15 4.05 -6.07
CA ALA A 371 17.63 4.17 -7.45
C ALA A 371 18.88 5.06 -7.56
N TRP A 372 18.93 6.16 -6.81
CA TRP A 372 20.10 7.05 -6.76
C TRP A 372 21.34 6.35 -6.20
N ASN A 373 21.19 5.67 -5.06
CA ASN A 373 22.29 4.97 -4.40
C ASN A 373 22.83 3.83 -5.28
N LEU A 374 21.94 3.05 -5.90
CA LEU A 374 22.33 1.96 -6.80
C LEU A 374 23.03 2.44 -8.08
N MET A 375 22.77 3.67 -8.53
CA MET A 375 23.51 4.25 -9.65
C MET A 375 24.93 4.69 -9.28
N LYS A 376 25.16 5.11 -8.03
CA LYS A 376 26.48 5.55 -7.53
C LYS A 376 27.45 4.40 -7.27
N GLU A 377 26.93 3.19 -7.05
CA GLU A 377 27.73 2.00 -6.77
C GLU A 377 27.79 1.07 -8.01
N PRO A 378 28.65 1.37 -9.01
CA PRO A 378 28.86 0.48 -10.14
C PRO A 378 29.63 -0.76 -9.69
N GLY A 379 28.95 -1.74 -9.08
CA GLY A 379 29.59 -3.00 -8.70
C GLY A 379 28.79 -4.03 -7.90
N VAL A 380 27.68 -3.66 -7.26
CA VAL A 380 27.01 -4.60 -6.31
C VAL A 380 25.84 -5.37 -6.93
N VAL A 381 25.24 -4.89 -8.03
CA VAL A 381 24.05 -5.54 -8.63
C VAL A 381 24.40 -6.27 -9.93
N SER A 382 25.26 -7.30 -9.84
CA SER A 382 25.23 -8.47 -10.74
C SER A 382 26.21 -9.55 -10.27
N LYS A 383 25.95 -10.11 -9.08
CA LYS A 383 26.37 -11.48 -8.76
C LYS A 383 25.26 -12.15 -7.97
N ARG A 384 24.23 -12.60 -8.68
CA ARG A 384 23.49 -13.85 -8.41
C ARG A 384 22.52 -14.12 -9.55
#